data_AF-R7D424-F1
#
_entry.id   AF-R7D424-F1
#
_cell.length_a   1.000
_cell.length_b   1.000
_cell.length_c   1.000
_cell.angle_alpha   90.00
_cell.angle_beta   90.00
_cell.angle_gamma   90.00
#
_symmetry.space_group_name_H-M   'P 1'
#
loop_
_entity.id
_entity.type
_entity.pdbx_description
1 polymer ?
#
loop_
_entity_poly.entity_id
_entity_poly.type
_entity_poly.pdbx_seq_one_letter_code
_entity_poly.pdbx_strand_id
1 'polypeptide(L)'
;MLRLGDETTGLSYSHPKFTVTLPGGATLGDCSSLKLDMRIIDQFGIYGAGMRVFINGTELAVSNSNGGVNAQGFGCNPNTWNRSAKIQFLSSNETYGNSPAVIIPKNLEGLTTFELGVGTASGDARYYMDNVTLDYMLPAEGSTMIDFESDAAGTQYPMTNGNQAVVEDDPTGTHGKVLHVGTASSLCSYTYPTFHVKLKDGRTLGDYTGVYLEMFLIDGKGKYGSGMRIVINGQEFNCGMGPAHLGAPDNAWGRIYIPFVLDGTSGNGQIGIPASMKDLTEVDIAVGSGSGEWHAYMDNIDFRWKADDQVIEKTPEEKKDIFTGELRTWIGALIDAGGETVKGWNVIGEPLSKTNDANTFHWGEYLGETEYAQTAVRMARDTAKTDLDLFVSNTFSQSENLTQKFDELDALVKTWEADGVTKLDGYNILLHATYSKDAATQEANREAIVALFTRLAESGRLVRISDFTVQVLDEKGSAITTAQRSFEDEMLGADYAAFILKKYFEIIPAAQQYGISFSRLTEGNDTVLCPWSSGYNRTGMYVGIIDGLK
;
A
#
# COMPACT_ATOMS: atom_id res chain seq x y z
N MET A 1 19.67 26.71 -4.12
CA MET A 1 21.09 26.30 -4.23
C MET A 1 22.00 27.18 -3.39
N LEU A 2 22.70 26.57 -2.43
CA LEU A 2 23.70 27.16 -1.54
C LEU A 2 25.10 26.63 -1.93
N ARG A 3 26.13 27.45 -1.80
CA ARG A 3 27.52 27.09 -2.10
C ARG A 3 28.37 27.12 -0.83
N LEU A 4 29.16 26.08 -0.60
CA LEU A 4 30.18 26.02 0.44
C LEU A 4 31.58 26.08 -0.20
N GLY A 5 32.41 27.02 0.24
CA GLY A 5 33.72 27.32 -0.37
C GLY A 5 33.62 28.04 -1.72
N ASP A 6 34.72 28.56 -2.23
CA ASP A 6 34.84 29.14 -3.58
C ASP A 6 35.59 28.19 -4.55
N GLU A 7 35.88 28.62 -5.78
CA GLU A 7 36.49 27.74 -6.80
C GLU A 7 37.95 27.42 -6.48
N THR A 8 38.57 28.23 -5.62
CA THR A 8 39.98 28.23 -5.28
C THR A 8 40.26 27.86 -3.81
N THR A 9 39.28 28.06 -2.92
CA THR A 9 39.40 27.92 -1.47
C THR A 9 38.20 27.14 -0.91
N GLY A 10 38.43 25.97 -0.33
CA GLY A 10 37.38 25.25 0.42
C GLY A 10 37.36 25.63 1.89
N LEU A 11 36.35 25.11 2.59
CA LEU A 11 36.15 25.38 4.00
C LEU A 11 36.38 24.10 4.82
N SER A 12 37.16 24.23 5.88
CA SER A 12 37.44 23.12 6.80
C SER A 12 36.26 22.92 7.76
N TYR A 13 35.74 21.70 7.84
CA TYR A 13 34.72 21.26 8.82
C TYR A 13 33.52 22.23 8.98
N SER A 14 33.11 22.83 7.86
CA SER A 14 32.07 23.85 7.81
C SER A 14 30.80 23.27 7.20
N HIS A 15 29.65 23.56 7.82
CA HIS A 15 28.36 23.00 7.44
C HIS A 15 27.32 24.13 7.40
N PRO A 16 26.50 24.23 6.35
CA PRO A 16 25.36 25.15 6.35
C PRO A 16 24.41 24.80 7.49
N LYS A 17 23.82 25.83 8.09
CA LYS A 17 22.89 25.72 9.22
C LYS A 17 21.53 26.27 8.83
N PHE A 18 20.48 25.60 9.29
CA PHE A 18 19.09 25.91 8.99
C PHE A 18 18.29 25.89 10.29
N THR A 19 17.48 26.91 10.54
CA THR A 19 16.48 26.82 11.61
C THR A 19 15.27 26.07 11.09
N VAL A 20 14.96 24.93 11.71
CA VAL A 20 13.82 24.08 11.36
C VAL A 20 12.77 24.22 12.45
N THR A 21 11.52 24.46 12.06
CA THR A 21 10.34 24.37 12.93
C THR A 21 9.40 23.36 12.31
N LEU A 22 9.13 22.27 13.05
CA LEU A 22 8.25 21.21 12.60
C LEU A 22 6.77 21.62 12.74
N PRO A 23 5.92 21.31 11.76
CA PRO A 23 4.49 21.64 11.81
C PRO A 23 3.71 20.67 12.70
N GLY A 24 2.50 21.08 13.12
CA GLY A 24 1.50 20.17 13.69
C GLY A 24 1.90 19.48 15.00
N GLY A 25 2.81 20.07 15.79
CA GLY A 25 3.28 19.48 17.05
C GLY A 25 4.24 18.30 16.87
N ALA A 26 4.69 18.02 15.64
CA ALA A 26 5.73 17.02 15.38
C ALA A 26 7.03 17.40 16.10
N THR A 27 7.74 16.37 16.52
CA THR A 27 9.01 16.44 17.21
C THR A 27 10.11 15.82 16.35
N LEU A 28 11.37 16.07 16.69
CA LEU A 28 12.50 15.47 15.97
C LEU A 28 12.45 13.93 15.98
N GLY A 29 11.88 13.31 17.02
CA GLY A 29 11.66 11.87 17.12
C GLY A 29 10.65 11.34 16.10
N ASP A 30 9.77 12.20 15.58
CA ASP A 30 8.81 11.86 14.53
C ASP A 30 9.46 11.92 13.12
N CYS A 31 10.67 12.46 13.00
CA CYS A 31 11.38 12.58 11.73
C CYS A 31 11.97 11.22 11.32
N SER A 32 11.67 10.79 10.09
CA SER A 32 12.12 9.51 9.54
C SER A 32 13.39 9.63 8.69
N SER A 33 13.59 10.77 8.01
CA SER A 33 14.80 10.99 7.22
C SER A 33 15.05 12.43 6.80
N LEU A 34 16.30 12.73 6.50
CA LEU A 34 16.77 13.94 5.85
C LEU A 34 17.18 13.62 4.40
N LYS A 35 16.60 14.32 3.43
CA LYS A 35 16.96 14.28 2.01
C LYS A 35 17.69 15.56 1.62
N LEU A 36 18.75 15.44 0.82
CA LEU A 36 19.46 16.60 0.27
C LEU A 36 19.96 16.36 -1.16
N ASP A 37 19.98 17.42 -1.95
CA ASP A 37 20.73 17.44 -3.21
C ASP A 37 22.13 17.98 -2.97
N MET A 38 23.16 17.26 -3.42
CA MET A 38 24.54 17.69 -3.24
C MET A 38 25.39 17.44 -4.49
N ARG A 39 26.18 18.44 -4.86
CA ARG A 39 27.19 18.34 -5.92
C ARG A 39 28.55 18.75 -5.36
N ILE A 40 29.44 17.78 -5.20
CA ILE A 40 30.82 18.04 -4.80
C ILE A 40 31.60 18.62 -5.98
N ILE A 41 32.44 19.62 -5.71
CA ILE A 41 33.33 20.23 -6.71
C ILE A 41 34.63 19.43 -6.72
N ASP A 42 34.99 18.90 -7.89
CA ASP A 42 36.13 18.00 -8.07
C ASP A 42 36.15 16.89 -7.01
N GLN A 43 37.23 16.77 -6.23
CA GLN A 43 37.36 15.77 -5.16
C GLN A 43 37.27 16.38 -3.74
N PHE A 44 36.99 17.67 -3.64
CA PHE A 44 37.11 18.47 -2.44
C PHE A 44 35.91 18.28 -1.51
N GLY A 45 36.07 17.39 -0.53
CA GLY A 45 34.99 16.99 0.39
C GLY A 45 34.42 15.60 0.13
N ILE A 46 34.87 14.90 -0.93
CA ILE A 46 34.45 13.51 -1.19
C ILE A 46 34.89 12.58 -0.07
N TYR A 47 36.14 12.74 0.35
CA TYR A 47 36.81 11.96 1.39
C TYR A 47 37.08 12.84 2.62
N GLY A 48 37.21 12.19 3.78
CA GLY A 48 37.40 12.87 5.06
C GLY A 48 36.85 12.05 6.22
N ALA A 49 36.41 12.73 7.28
CA ALA A 49 35.84 12.09 8.47
C ALA A 49 34.41 11.57 8.24
N GLY A 50 33.81 11.85 7.08
CA GLY A 50 32.51 11.36 6.66
C GLY A 50 31.45 12.46 6.51
N MET A 51 30.21 12.06 6.30
CA MET A 51 29.04 12.94 6.36
C MET A 51 28.65 13.18 7.84
N ARG A 52 28.14 14.38 8.14
CA ARG A 52 27.67 14.77 9.47
C ARG A 52 26.32 15.45 9.43
N VAL A 53 25.53 15.19 10.47
CA VAL A 53 24.32 15.94 10.80
C VAL A 53 24.55 16.58 12.17
N PHE A 54 24.15 17.84 12.32
CA PHE A 54 24.23 18.59 13.58
C PHE A 54 22.82 18.99 14.00
N ILE A 55 22.46 18.71 15.26
CA ILE A 55 21.20 19.14 15.86
C ILE A 55 21.51 19.96 17.10
N ASN A 56 21.21 21.27 17.08
CA ASN A 56 21.55 22.21 18.15
C ASN A 56 23.03 22.10 18.60
N GLY A 57 23.94 21.91 17.64
CA GLY A 57 25.38 21.72 17.88
C GLY A 57 25.82 20.31 18.28
N THR A 58 24.89 19.38 18.52
CA THR A 58 25.22 17.97 18.75
C THR A 58 25.60 17.31 17.42
N GLU A 59 26.83 16.82 17.30
CA GLU A 59 27.33 16.13 16.11
C GLU A 59 26.86 14.67 16.06
N LEU A 60 26.23 14.28 14.95
CA LEU A 60 25.79 12.93 14.65
C LEU A 60 26.53 12.42 13.40
N ALA A 61 27.27 11.33 13.56
CA ALA A 61 27.98 10.69 12.45
C ALA A 61 27.02 9.89 11.58
N VAL A 62 26.97 10.21 10.28
CA VAL A 62 26.20 9.42 9.32
C VAL A 62 26.91 8.08 9.12
N SER A 63 26.22 6.99 9.40
CA SER A 63 26.80 5.64 9.41
C SER A 63 25.84 4.62 8.80
N ASN A 64 26.35 3.46 8.43
CA ASN A 64 25.59 2.25 8.11
C ASN A 64 26.20 1.05 8.87
N SER A 65 25.73 -0.16 8.57
CA SER A 65 26.18 -1.43 9.17
C SER A 65 27.69 -1.68 9.03
N ASN A 66 28.36 -1.01 8.08
CA ASN A 66 29.80 -1.10 7.84
C ASN A 66 30.61 0.05 8.46
N GLY A 67 29.97 0.97 9.19
CA GLY A 67 30.60 2.11 9.86
C GLY A 67 30.28 3.47 9.22
N GLY A 68 31.17 4.43 9.40
CA GLY A 68 30.97 5.82 8.95
C GLY A 68 30.88 5.96 7.43
N VAL A 69 29.92 6.74 6.96
CA VAL A 69 29.65 6.98 5.53
C VAL A 69 30.23 8.34 5.12
N ASN A 70 31.11 8.36 4.12
CA ASN A 70 31.61 9.59 3.49
C ASN A 70 30.74 9.99 2.28
N ALA A 71 31.05 11.13 1.64
CA ALA A 71 30.21 11.62 0.55
C ALA A 71 30.14 10.63 -0.63
N GLN A 72 31.22 9.88 -0.90
CA GLN A 72 31.20 8.84 -1.93
C GLN A 72 30.27 7.68 -1.53
N GLY A 73 30.37 7.18 -0.29
CA GLY A 73 29.48 6.14 0.24
C GLY A 73 28.02 6.62 0.36
N PHE A 74 27.81 7.93 0.40
CA PHE A 74 26.50 8.58 0.33
C PHE A 74 25.99 8.74 -1.12
N GLY A 75 26.78 8.37 -2.12
CA GLY A 75 26.41 8.40 -3.55
C GLY A 75 26.90 9.63 -4.32
N CYS A 76 27.68 10.52 -3.71
CA CYS A 76 28.21 11.70 -4.41
C CYS A 76 29.42 11.36 -5.29
N ASN A 77 29.41 11.89 -6.51
CA ASN A 77 30.51 11.80 -7.46
C ASN A 77 31.05 13.20 -7.79
N PRO A 78 32.35 13.32 -8.14
CA PRO A 78 32.95 14.58 -8.57
C PRO A 78 32.11 15.29 -9.64
N ASN A 79 31.79 16.56 -9.40
CA ASN A 79 31.15 17.45 -10.37
C ASN A 79 29.77 16.98 -10.88
N THR A 80 29.14 16.00 -10.24
CA THR A 80 27.80 15.49 -10.56
C THR A 80 26.84 15.75 -9.40
N TRP A 81 25.58 16.04 -9.72
CA TRP A 81 24.53 16.13 -8.71
C TRP A 81 24.14 14.74 -8.21
N ASN A 82 24.20 14.53 -6.91
CA ASN A 82 23.51 13.44 -6.22
C ASN A 82 22.17 14.01 -5.74
N ARG A 83 21.06 13.53 -6.32
CA ARG A 83 19.72 14.07 -6.09
C ARG A 83 18.95 13.23 -5.07
N SER A 84 18.22 13.89 -4.18
CA SER A 84 17.34 13.26 -3.18
C SER A 84 18.05 12.21 -2.30
N ALA A 85 19.35 12.39 -2.06
CA ALA A 85 20.14 11.44 -1.28
C ALA A 85 19.68 11.45 0.18
N LYS A 86 19.46 10.26 0.74
CA LYS A 86 18.70 10.06 1.99
C LYS A 86 19.58 9.64 3.16
N ILE A 87 19.46 10.35 4.28
CA ILE A 87 19.98 9.98 5.61
C ILE A 87 18.78 9.59 6.47
N GLN A 88 18.71 8.34 6.91
CA GLN A 88 17.65 7.89 7.82
C GLN A 88 17.86 8.43 9.24
N PHE A 89 16.77 8.78 9.91
CA PHE A 89 16.79 9.11 11.34
C PHE A 89 16.26 7.89 12.09
N LEU A 90 17.10 7.33 12.95
CA LEU A 90 16.80 6.16 13.77
C LEU A 90 16.56 6.63 15.21
N SER A 91 15.67 5.95 15.92
CA SER A 91 15.43 6.18 17.34
C SER A 91 16.60 5.67 18.20
N SER A 92 16.68 6.15 19.43
CA SER A 92 17.82 5.90 20.33
C SER A 92 18.07 4.42 20.70
N ASN A 93 17.13 3.51 20.42
CA ASN A 93 17.23 2.07 20.66
C ASN A 93 17.44 1.24 19.38
N GLU A 94 17.47 1.86 18.20
CA GLU A 94 17.67 1.18 16.93
C GLU A 94 19.16 1.01 16.58
N THR A 95 19.44 0.13 15.62
CA THR A 95 20.80 -0.16 15.14
C THR A 95 20.94 0.13 13.64
N TYR A 96 22.16 0.41 13.20
CA TYR A 96 22.42 0.77 11.80
C TYR A 96 22.17 -0.40 10.83
N GLY A 97 21.32 -0.17 9.84
CA GLY A 97 21.16 -1.02 8.66
C GLY A 97 22.15 -0.67 7.54
N ASN A 98 21.91 -1.16 6.32
CA ASN A 98 22.82 -0.93 5.18
C ASN A 98 22.77 0.50 4.61
N SER A 99 21.71 1.25 4.91
CA SER A 99 21.52 2.61 4.43
C SER A 99 22.21 3.64 5.32
N PRO A 100 22.67 4.79 4.77
CA PRO A 100 23.18 5.90 5.56
C PRO A 100 22.14 6.42 6.55
N ALA A 101 22.50 6.51 7.83
CA ALA A 101 21.60 6.91 8.90
C ALA A 101 22.31 7.66 10.03
N VAL A 102 21.52 8.31 10.90
CA VAL A 102 21.95 8.84 12.21
C VAL A 102 20.99 8.34 13.28
N ILE A 103 21.51 8.06 14.48
CA ILE A 103 20.68 7.75 15.65
C ILE A 103 20.41 9.06 16.39
N ILE A 104 19.14 9.37 16.61
CA ILE A 104 18.70 10.54 17.35
C ILE A 104 18.75 10.21 18.85
N PRO A 105 19.56 10.93 19.64
CA PRO A 105 19.59 10.75 21.09
C PRO A 105 18.24 11.10 21.72
N LYS A 106 17.83 10.32 22.74
CA LYS A 106 16.55 10.50 23.44
C LYS A 106 16.30 11.92 23.95
N ASN A 107 17.36 12.63 24.37
CA ASN A 107 17.24 14.01 24.86
C ASN A 107 16.98 15.05 23.75
N LEU A 108 17.06 14.67 22.48
CA LEU A 108 16.77 15.52 21.32
C LEU A 108 15.43 15.18 20.65
N GLU A 109 14.87 13.98 20.89
CA GLU A 109 13.65 13.52 20.23
C GLU A 109 12.47 14.49 20.40
N GLY A 110 12.31 15.12 21.57
CA GLY A 110 11.19 16.04 21.85
C GLY A 110 11.27 17.44 21.23
N LEU A 111 12.29 17.74 20.41
CA LEU A 111 12.48 19.08 19.85
C LEU A 111 11.48 19.38 18.72
N THR A 112 10.73 20.47 18.83
CA THR A 112 9.81 20.96 17.79
C THR A 112 10.43 22.08 16.93
N THR A 113 11.43 22.77 17.46
CA THR A 113 12.26 23.75 16.73
C THR A 113 13.73 23.53 17.07
N PHE A 114 14.59 23.47 16.06
CA PHE A 114 16.02 23.20 16.23
C PHE A 114 16.86 23.75 15.08
N GLU A 115 18.15 23.96 15.34
CA GLU A 115 19.15 24.23 14.31
C GLU A 115 19.65 22.91 13.72
N LEU A 116 19.46 22.74 12.41
CA LEU A 116 19.96 21.63 11.61
C LEU A 116 21.21 22.05 10.84
N GLY A 117 22.30 21.31 10.96
CA GLY A 117 23.45 21.40 10.05
C GLY A 117 23.70 20.08 9.33
N VAL A 118 24.12 20.11 8.07
CA VAL A 118 24.46 18.88 7.32
C VAL A 118 25.55 19.13 6.28
N GLY A 119 26.45 18.16 6.10
CA GLY A 119 27.45 18.21 5.04
C GLY A 119 28.63 17.27 5.25
N THR A 120 29.69 17.50 4.48
CA THR A 120 30.93 16.71 4.51
C THR A 120 31.90 17.24 5.57
N ALA A 121 32.32 16.41 6.52
CA ALA A 121 33.38 16.73 7.46
C ALA A 121 34.76 16.51 6.80
N SER A 122 35.25 17.53 6.09
CA SER A 122 36.53 17.51 5.37
C SER A 122 37.33 18.79 5.61
N GLY A 123 38.66 18.72 5.43
CA GLY A 123 39.56 19.86 5.63
C GLY A 123 39.51 20.92 4.53
N ASP A 124 38.96 20.60 3.36
CA ASP A 124 38.86 21.51 2.22
C ASP A 124 37.56 21.23 1.44
N ALA A 125 36.42 21.26 2.12
CA ALA A 125 35.14 20.92 1.49
C ALA A 125 34.68 22.01 0.51
N ARG A 126 34.27 21.60 -0.70
CA ARG A 126 33.72 22.48 -1.74
C ARG A 126 32.53 21.79 -2.41
N TYR A 127 31.33 22.33 -2.19
CA TYR A 127 30.14 21.72 -2.77
C TYR A 127 29.00 22.71 -2.93
N TYR A 128 28.08 22.35 -3.82
CA TYR A 128 26.74 22.93 -3.88
C TYR A 128 25.77 22.04 -3.13
N MET A 129 24.86 22.66 -2.40
CA MET A 129 23.72 22.01 -1.75
C MET A 129 22.43 22.63 -2.29
N ASP A 130 21.46 21.79 -2.58
CA ASP A 130 20.12 22.23 -2.96
C ASP A 130 19.07 21.36 -2.26
N ASN A 131 17.81 21.81 -2.26
CA ASN A 131 16.65 21.06 -1.78
C ASN A 131 16.91 20.20 -0.51
N VAL A 132 16.87 20.83 0.65
CA VAL A 132 16.98 20.13 1.94
C VAL A 132 15.57 19.84 2.46
N THR A 133 15.20 18.57 2.52
CA THR A 133 13.85 18.12 2.90
C THR A 133 13.94 17.19 4.11
N LEU A 134 13.06 17.38 5.08
CA LEU A 134 12.95 16.53 6.25
C LEU A 134 11.60 15.81 6.21
N ASP A 135 11.64 14.48 6.13
CA ASP A 135 10.46 13.63 6.14
C ASP A 135 10.12 13.28 7.59
N TYR A 136 8.87 13.50 8.01
CA TYR A 136 8.37 13.16 9.36
C TYR A 136 7.05 12.39 9.27
N MET A 137 6.76 11.59 10.30
CA MET A 137 5.53 10.82 10.43
C MET A 137 4.88 11.18 11.76
N LEU A 138 3.66 11.71 11.71
CA LEU A 138 2.86 11.84 12.92
C LEU A 138 2.22 10.48 13.25
N PRO A 139 2.15 10.08 14.53
CA PRO A 139 1.40 8.90 14.92
C PRO A 139 -0.06 9.02 14.46
N ALA A 140 -0.56 7.97 13.80
CA ALA A 140 -1.93 7.91 13.28
C ALA A 140 -2.99 7.79 14.38
N GLU A 141 -2.59 7.35 15.58
CA GLU A 141 -3.43 7.22 16.77
C GLU A 141 -2.64 7.49 18.06
N GLY A 142 -3.32 7.85 19.14
CA GLY A 142 -2.71 8.04 20.46
C GLY A 142 -3.73 8.28 21.56
N SER A 143 -3.26 8.68 22.76
CA SER A 143 -4.13 9.11 23.86
C SER A 143 -3.65 10.38 24.56
N THR A 144 -4.59 11.08 25.20
CA THR A 144 -4.36 12.08 26.24
C THR A 144 -4.87 11.48 27.55
N MET A 145 -4.01 11.42 28.56
CA MET A 145 -4.29 10.72 29.81
C MET A 145 -4.50 11.72 30.95
N ILE A 146 -5.49 11.44 31.80
CA ILE A 146 -5.56 11.96 33.17
C ILE A 146 -4.90 10.90 34.05
N ASP A 147 -3.76 11.24 34.65
CA ASP A 147 -2.87 10.31 35.35
C ASP A 147 -2.87 10.55 36.86
N PHE A 148 -3.49 9.65 37.60
CA PHE A 148 -3.57 9.66 39.06
C PHE A 148 -2.30 9.10 39.73
N GLU A 149 -1.44 8.36 39.01
CA GLU A 149 -0.22 7.80 39.59
C GLU A 149 0.79 8.89 39.97
N SER A 150 0.73 10.01 39.25
CA SER A 150 1.57 11.17 39.51
C SER A 150 1.12 12.00 40.72
N ASP A 151 -0.09 11.76 41.24
CA ASP A 151 -0.66 12.52 42.35
C ASP A 151 -0.21 12.00 43.72
N ALA A 152 -0.26 12.90 44.71
CA ALA A 152 -0.20 12.49 46.11
C ALA A 152 -1.54 11.86 46.55
N ALA A 153 -1.48 10.84 47.40
CA ALA A 153 -2.69 10.32 48.05
C ALA A 153 -3.36 11.43 48.88
N GLY A 154 -4.69 11.54 48.78
CA GLY A 154 -5.50 12.60 49.37
C GLY A 154 -5.73 13.81 48.45
N THR A 155 -5.14 13.85 47.25
CA THR A 155 -5.46 14.87 46.23
C THR A 155 -6.96 14.85 45.93
N GLN A 156 -7.59 16.01 45.88
CA GLN A 156 -9.03 16.15 45.68
C GLN A 156 -9.34 16.66 44.28
N TYR A 157 -10.26 15.98 43.60
CA TYR A 157 -10.83 16.40 42.33
C TYR A 157 -12.27 16.90 42.52
N PRO A 158 -12.61 18.08 41.98
CA PRO A 158 -13.96 18.60 42.08
C PRO A 158 -14.96 17.69 41.37
N MET A 159 -16.22 17.74 41.79
CA MET A 159 -17.34 17.09 41.14
C MET A 159 -18.34 18.11 40.59
N THR A 160 -19.22 17.71 39.66
CA THR A 160 -20.21 18.58 39.01
C THR A 160 -21.21 19.24 39.99
N ASN A 161 -21.42 18.67 41.18
CA ASN A 161 -22.26 19.26 42.23
C ASN A 161 -21.47 20.03 43.32
N GLY A 162 -20.15 20.18 43.17
CA GLY A 162 -19.28 20.85 44.13
C GLY A 162 -18.70 19.95 45.24
N ASN A 163 -19.06 18.66 45.30
CA ASN A 163 -18.38 17.68 46.15
C ASN A 163 -16.96 17.38 45.62
N GLN A 164 -16.25 16.47 46.30
CA GLN A 164 -14.89 16.07 45.95
C GLN A 164 -14.80 14.55 45.79
N ALA A 165 -14.05 14.10 44.79
CA ALA A 165 -13.48 12.76 44.69
C ALA A 165 -12.03 12.80 45.17
N VAL A 166 -11.49 11.70 45.68
CA VAL A 166 -10.20 11.70 46.39
C VAL A 166 -9.28 10.64 45.80
N VAL A 167 -8.03 10.99 45.52
CA VAL A 167 -7.00 10.03 45.09
C VAL A 167 -6.56 9.18 46.28
N GLU A 168 -6.62 7.87 46.14
CA GLU A 168 -6.23 6.88 47.16
C GLU A 168 -5.41 5.76 46.53
N ASP A 169 -4.75 4.94 47.34
CA ASP A 169 -4.10 3.72 46.83
C ASP A 169 -5.18 2.67 46.52
N ASP A 170 -5.04 1.91 45.42
CA ASP A 170 -6.01 0.86 45.05
C ASP A 170 -6.15 -0.16 46.19
N PRO A 171 -7.37 -0.34 46.76
CA PRO A 171 -7.58 -1.26 47.88
C PRO A 171 -7.35 -2.74 47.51
N THR A 172 -7.32 -3.07 46.22
CA THR A 172 -7.04 -4.42 45.71
C THR A 172 -5.57 -4.65 45.39
N GLY A 173 -4.76 -3.57 45.29
CA GLY A 173 -3.36 -3.59 44.87
C GLY A 173 -3.14 -3.97 43.41
N THR A 174 -4.17 -3.87 42.57
CA THR A 174 -4.08 -4.16 41.12
C THR A 174 -3.50 -2.97 40.36
N HIS A 175 -3.89 -1.77 40.77
CA HIS A 175 -3.39 -0.48 40.28
C HIS A 175 -2.56 0.21 41.38
N GLY A 176 -1.91 1.33 41.05
CA GLY A 176 -1.22 2.15 42.04
C GLY A 176 -2.20 3.08 42.73
N LYS A 177 -2.44 4.25 42.14
CA LYS A 177 -3.34 5.29 42.64
C LYS A 177 -4.60 5.40 41.81
N VAL A 178 -5.73 5.49 42.50
CA VAL A 178 -7.06 5.52 41.91
C VAL A 178 -7.88 6.64 42.50
N LEU A 179 -8.86 7.13 41.74
CA LEU A 179 -9.79 8.14 42.19
C LEU A 179 -11.01 7.49 42.85
N HIS A 180 -11.21 7.74 44.14
CA HIS A 180 -12.38 7.31 44.90
C HIS A 180 -13.55 8.28 44.73
N VAL A 181 -14.69 7.76 44.29
CA VAL A 181 -15.91 8.53 44.01
C VAL A 181 -17.05 8.05 44.90
N GLY A 182 -17.53 8.93 45.77
CA GLY A 182 -18.61 8.64 46.73
C GLY A 182 -18.11 7.88 47.98
N THR A 183 -19.00 7.72 48.97
CA THR A 183 -18.72 6.96 50.19
C THR A 183 -19.93 6.14 50.61
N ALA A 184 -19.75 5.14 51.47
CA ALA A 184 -20.86 4.36 52.01
C ALA A 184 -21.93 5.21 52.74
N SER A 185 -21.52 6.33 53.35
CA SER A 185 -22.41 7.28 54.03
C SER A 185 -22.96 8.38 53.13
N SER A 186 -22.39 8.56 51.94
CA SER A 186 -22.76 9.62 51.00
C SER A 186 -22.48 9.14 49.57
N LEU A 187 -23.47 8.45 49.00
CA LEU A 187 -23.43 7.96 47.64
C LEU A 187 -23.60 9.13 46.66
N CYS A 188 -22.91 9.08 45.53
CA CYS A 188 -23.07 10.06 44.47
C CYS A 188 -24.39 9.84 43.72
N SER A 189 -25.14 10.91 43.47
CA SER A 189 -26.37 10.88 42.69
C SER A 189 -26.26 11.89 41.57
N TYR A 190 -26.14 11.41 40.33
CA TYR A 190 -25.97 12.25 39.13
C TYR A 190 -24.92 13.36 39.27
N THR A 191 -23.76 13.01 39.85
CA THR A 191 -22.62 13.90 40.00
C THR A 191 -21.34 13.17 39.61
N TYR A 192 -20.43 13.87 38.93
CA TYR A 192 -19.26 13.28 38.25
C TYR A 192 -17.99 14.04 38.59
N PRO A 193 -16.84 13.37 38.79
CA PRO A 193 -15.55 14.04 38.92
C PRO A 193 -15.24 14.83 37.64
N THR A 194 -14.68 16.03 37.80
CA THR A 194 -14.40 17.00 36.74
C THR A 194 -12.91 17.22 36.57
N PHE A 195 -12.47 17.36 35.32
CA PHE A 195 -11.07 17.45 34.92
C PHE A 195 -10.91 18.50 33.81
N HIS A 196 -9.87 19.31 33.93
CA HIS A 196 -9.45 20.18 32.83
C HIS A 196 -8.42 19.44 31.97
N VAL A 197 -8.74 19.23 30.69
CA VAL A 197 -7.94 18.42 29.78
C VAL A 197 -7.48 19.28 28.62
N LYS A 198 -6.17 19.54 28.56
CA LYS A 198 -5.52 20.04 27.36
C LYS A 198 -5.32 18.88 26.38
N LEU A 199 -5.89 19.00 25.18
CA LEU A 199 -5.75 17.98 24.14
C LEU A 199 -4.32 17.95 23.59
N LYS A 200 -3.96 16.88 22.89
CA LYS A 200 -2.65 16.73 22.26
C LYS A 200 -2.38 17.92 21.33
N ASP A 201 -1.20 18.52 21.43
CA ASP A 201 -0.82 19.65 20.56
C ASP A 201 -1.05 19.31 19.08
N GLY A 202 -1.69 20.22 18.34
CA GLY A 202 -2.06 20.02 16.94
C GLY A 202 -3.35 19.21 16.71
N ARG A 203 -4.04 18.79 17.78
CA ARG A 203 -5.33 18.08 17.72
C ARG A 203 -6.48 18.92 18.26
N THR A 204 -7.68 18.60 17.80
CA THR A 204 -8.93 19.14 18.32
C THR A 204 -9.84 18.02 18.83
N LEU A 205 -10.92 18.34 19.54
CA LEU A 205 -11.87 17.34 20.06
C LEU A 205 -12.47 16.47 18.94
N GLY A 206 -12.58 17.00 17.72
CA GLY A 206 -13.02 16.25 16.55
C GLY A 206 -12.11 15.07 16.18
N ASP A 207 -10.82 15.12 16.54
CA ASP A 207 -9.86 14.04 16.32
C ASP A 207 -10.00 12.91 17.38
N TYR A 208 -10.73 13.16 18.47
CA TYR A 208 -10.86 12.20 19.56
C TYR A 208 -11.96 11.19 19.28
N THR A 209 -11.59 9.91 19.37
CA THR A 209 -12.43 8.76 19.01
C THR A 209 -13.19 8.18 20.19
N GLY A 210 -12.86 8.57 21.43
CA GLY A 210 -13.58 8.16 22.62
C GLY A 210 -12.77 8.25 23.91
N VAL A 211 -13.37 7.75 24.99
CA VAL A 211 -12.77 7.69 26.33
C VAL A 211 -12.71 6.26 26.82
N TYR A 212 -11.54 5.86 27.29
CA TYR A 212 -11.34 4.68 28.13
C TYR A 212 -11.21 5.08 29.59
N LEU A 213 -11.77 4.25 30.47
CA LEU A 213 -11.50 4.29 31.90
C LEU A 213 -11.67 2.90 32.47
N GLU A 214 -11.00 2.62 33.59
CA GLU A 214 -11.28 1.43 34.37
C GLU A 214 -12.07 1.81 35.62
N MET A 215 -13.04 0.98 35.97
CA MET A 215 -13.92 1.22 37.13
C MET A 215 -14.00 -0.01 38.00
N PHE A 216 -13.92 0.20 39.31
CA PHE A 216 -14.26 -0.77 40.34
C PHE A 216 -15.54 -0.31 41.02
N LEU A 217 -16.66 -0.98 40.76
CA LEU A 217 -17.93 -0.63 41.40
C LEU A 217 -18.02 -1.28 42.79
N ILE A 218 -18.29 -0.49 43.81
CA ILE A 218 -18.39 -0.98 45.19
C ILE A 218 -19.83 -1.42 45.45
N ASP A 219 -20.04 -2.67 45.87
CA ASP A 219 -21.35 -3.23 46.21
C ASP A 219 -22.45 -2.99 45.15
N GLY A 220 -22.05 -3.05 43.88
CA GLY A 220 -22.92 -2.86 42.72
C GLY A 220 -23.47 -1.43 42.58
N LYS A 221 -22.97 -0.46 43.34
CA LYS A 221 -23.43 0.93 43.32
C LYS A 221 -23.02 1.61 42.01
N GLY A 222 -24.00 2.18 41.33
CA GLY A 222 -23.83 2.80 40.01
C GLY A 222 -23.75 1.81 38.87
N LYS A 223 -23.90 0.50 39.12
CA LYS A 223 -23.84 -0.55 38.09
C LYS A 223 -24.93 -0.40 37.02
N TYR A 224 -26.12 0.01 37.46
CA TYR A 224 -27.29 0.28 36.63
C TYR A 224 -27.80 1.70 36.87
N GLY A 225 -28.53 2.22 35.90
CA GLY A 225 -29.04 3.58 35.92
C GLY A 225 -29.37 4.06 34.51
N SER A 226 -29.39 5.38 34.32
CA SER A 226 -29.73 6.00 33.05
C SER A 226 -28.55 6.09 32.06
N GLY A 227 -27.50 5.30 32.27
CA GLY A 227 -26.30 5.22 31.43
C GLY A 227 -25.11 6.05 31.95
N MET A 228 -23.91 5.75 31.46
CA MET A 228 -22.72 6.59 31.69
C MET A 228 -22.91 7.97 31.06
N ARG A 229 -22.42 9.00 31.76
CA ARG A 229 -22.43 10.40 31.33
C ARG A 229 -21.03 10.90 31.06
N ILE A 230 -20.94 11.74 30.03
CA ILE A 230 -19.79 12.60 29.78
C ILE A 230 -20.33 14.02 29.70
N VAL A 231 -19.76 14.92 30.49
CA VAL A 231 -20.04 16.36 30.45
C VAL A 231 -18.86 17.02 29.76
N ILE A 232 -19.10 17.81 28.71
CA ILE A 232 -18.06 18.56 28.00
C ILE A 232 -18.43 20.04 28.07
N ASN A 233 -17.58 20.85 28.70
CA ASN A 233 -17.80 22.29 28.90
C ASN A 233 -19.20 22.61 29.44
N GLY A 234 -19.66 21.82 30.42
CA GLY A 234 -20.96 21.98 31.08
C GLY A 234 -22.16 21.39 30.34
N GLN A 235 -22.01 20.88 29.11
CA GLN A 235 -23.06 20.16 28.41
C GLN A 235 -22.97 18.66 28.69
N GLU A 236 -24.04 18.06 29.20
CA GLU A 236 -24.10 16.63 29.50
C GLU A 236 -24.55 15.80 28.29
N PHE A 237 -23.86 14.68 28.07
CA PHE A 237 -24.17 13.68 27.05
C PHE A 237 -24.36 12.31 27.69
N ASN A 238 -25.36 11.57 27.21
CA ASN A 238 -25.72 10.25 27.73
C ASN A 238 -25.42 9.15 26.73
N CYS A 239 -24.54 8.20 27.09
CA CYS A 239 -24.24 7.08 26.20
C CYS A 239 -25.35 6.01 26.18
N GLY A 240 -26.32 6.06 27.09
CA GLY A 240 -27.46 5.13 27.12
C GLY A 240 -27.16 3.73 27.66
N MET A 241 -25.91 3.42 28.04
CA MET A 241 -25.52 2.15 28.66
C MET A 241 -24.84 2.38 30.01
N GLY A 242 -25.25 1.62 31.03
CA GLY A 242 -24.64 1.69 32.36
C GLY A 242 -23.31 0.93 32.42
N PRO A 243 -22.50 1.13 33.48
CA PRO A 243 -21.20 0.47 33.67
C PRO A 243 -21.18 -1.05 33.39
N ALA A 244 -22.19 -1.79 33.87
CA ALA A 244 -22.25 -3.24 33.64
C ALA A 244 -22.35 -3.65 32.17
N HIS A 245 -23.07 -2.88 31.35
CA HIS A 245 -23.20 -3.16 29.92
C HIS A 245 -21.91 -2.84 29.17
N LEU A 246 -21.10 -1.93 29.71
CA LEU A 246 -19.85 -1.47 29.11
C LEU A 246 -18.61 -2.20 29.64
N GLY A 247 -18.79 -3.18 30.54
CA GLY A 247 -17.71 -4.07 30.98
C GLY A 247 -17.23 -3.90 32.42
N ALA A 248 -17.87 -3.07 33.24
CA ALA A 248 -17.54 -2.93 34.67
C ALA A 248 -18.37 -3.88 35.55
N PRO A 249 -17.78 -4.93 36.14
CA PRO A 249 -18.45 -5.85 37.04
C PRO A 249 -18.64 -5.24 38.45
N ASP A 250 -19.30 -6.01 39.32
CA ASP A 250 -19.44 -5.67 40.74
C ASP A 250 -18.20 -6.15 41.51
N ASN A 251 -17.65 -5.30 42.37
CA ASN A 251 -16.52 -5.59 43.25
C ASN A 251 -15.29 -6.18 42.52
N ALA A 252 -15.09 -5.77 41.27
CA ALA A 252 -13.93 -6.09 40.47
C ALA A 252 -13.68 -4.97 39.45
N TRP A 253 -12.42 -4.83 39.04
CA TRP A 253 -12.03 -3.89 37.98
C TRP A 253 -12.62 -4.33 36.64
N GLY A 254 -13.14 -3.37 35.89
CA GLY A 254 -13.53 -3.57 34.51
C GLY A 254 -13.30 -2.32 33.67
N ARG A 255 -12.87 -2.57 32.43
CA ARG A 255 -12.54 -1.53 31.47
C ARG A 255 -13.75 -1.13 30.66
N ILE A 256 -14.02 0.17 30.62
CA ILE A 256 -15.11 0.79 29.87
C ILE A 256 -14.51 1.57 28.70
N TYR A 257 -15.17 1.47 27.55
CA TYR A 257 -14.92 2.34 26.39
C TYR A 257 -16.21 3.04 25.98
N ILE A 258 -16.14 4.35 25.82
CA ILE A 258 -17.24 5.17 25.31
C ILE A 258 -16.75 5.88 24.04
N PRO A 259 -17.12 5.40 22.83
CA PRO A 259 -16.72 6.03 21.59
C PRO A 259 -17.41 7.39 21.39
N PHE A 260 -16.67 8.28 20.74
CA PHE A 260 -17.11 9.57 20.24
C PHE A 260 -17.43 9.48 18.76
N VAL A 261 -18.54 10.08 18.37
CA VAL A 261 -18.97 10.17 16.96
C VAL A 261 -19.22 11.63 16.62
N LEU A 262 -18.36 12.19 15.78
CA LEU A 262 -18.50 13.56 15.30
C LEU A 262 -19.81 13.73 14.52
N ASP A 263 -20.61 14.73 14.89
CA ASP A 263 -21.97 14.98 14.38
C ASP A 263 -22.91 13.76 14.47
N GLY A 264 -22.60 12.83 15.37
CA GLY A 264 -23.39 11.64 15.63
C GLY A 264 -24.48 11.84 16.70
N THR A 265 -25.20 10.76 16.98
CA THR A 265 -26.18 10.70 18.08
C THR A 265 -25.59 10.01 19.31
N SER A 266 -25.97 10.50 20.50
CA SER A 266 -25.65 9.83 21.76
C SER A 266 -26.66 8.72 22.07
N GLY A 267 -26.20 7.62 22.66
CA GLY A 267 -27.01 6.44 22.96
C GLY A 267 -26.31 5.13 22.54
N ASN A 268 -26.84 3.97 22.91
CA ASN A 268 -26.28 2.66 22.53
C ASN A 268 -24.77 2.47 22.81
N GLY A 269 -24.24 3.07 23.87
CA GLY A 269 -22.85 2.98 24.29
C GLY A 269 -21.94 4.10 23.77
N GLN A 270 -22.42 5.03 22.94
CA GLN A 270 -21.60 6.09 22.33
C GLN A 270 -22.08 7.51 22.66
N ILE A 271 -21.21 8.50 22.48
CA ILE A 271 -21.51 9.93 22.59
C ILE A 271 -21.35 10.63 21.24
N GLY A 272 -22.37 11.39 20.84
CA GLY A 272 -22.30 12.26 19.68
C GLY A 272 -21.64 13.59 20.04
N ILE A 273 -20.51 13.92 19.40
CA ILE A 273 -19.81 15.20 19.58
C ILE A 273 -20.39 16.21 18.57
N PRO A 274 -21.06 17.28 19.01
CA PRO A 274 -21.61 18.26 18.08
C PRO A 274 -20.51 19.02 17.30
N ALA A 275 -20.76 19.38 16.04
CA ALA A 275 -19.86 20.18 15.21
C ALA A 275 -19.35 21.44 15.91
N SER A 276 -20.18 22.07 16.75
CA SER A 276 -19.82 23.27 17.50
C SER A 276 -18.68 23.07 18.51
N MET A 277 -18.37 21.83 18.88
CA MET A 277 -17.32 21.46 19.84
C MET A 277 -16.08 20.87 19.17
N LYS A 278 -16.14 20.57 17.86
CA LYS A 278 -15.10 19.81 17.18
C LYS A 278 -13.74 20.50 17.17
N ASP A 279 -13.71 21.83 17.16
CA ASP A 279 -12.48 22.63 17.01
C ASP A 279 -11.83 22.97 18.38
N LEU A 280 -12.39 22.48 19.49
CA LEU A 280 -11.84 22.70 20.83
C LEU A 280 -10.48 22.02 20.97
N THR A 281 -9.51 22.72 21.54
CA THR A 281 -8.14 22.21 21.82
C THR A 281 -7.89 21.96 23.31
N GLU A 282 -8.84 22.36 24.16
CA GLU A 282 -8.85 22.19 25.60
C GLU A 282 -10.31 22.13 26.06
N VAL A 283 -10.60 21.24 27.02
CA VAL A 283 -11.97 20.91 27.44
C VAL A 283 -12.05 20.64 28.94
N ASP A 284 -13.13 21.10 29.57
CA ASP A 284 -13.53 20.61 30.88
C ASP A 284 -14.41 19.37 30.70
N ILE A 285 -13.95 18.23 31.23
CA ILE A 285 -14.63 16.95 31.13
C ILE A 285 -15.10 16.49 32.51
N ALA A 286 -16.32 15.98 32.59
CA ALA A 286 -16.76 15.13 33.70
C ALA A 286 -17.21 13.77 33.18
N VAL A 287 -16.92 12.69 33.89
CA VAL A 287 -17.33 11.34 33.45
C VAL A 287 -17.75 10.47 34.64
N GLY A 288 -18.84 9.72 34.49
CA GLY A 288 -19.29 8.81 35.54
C GLY A 288 -20.65 8.17 35.30
N SER A 289 -21.12 7.41 36.28
CA SER A 289 -22.38 6.67 36.17
C SER A 289 -23.58 7.56 36.48
N GLY A 290 -24.51 7.71 35.52
CA GLY A 290 -25.80 8.37 35.69
C GLY A 290 -26.77 7.55 36.54
N SER A 291 -26.43 7.39 37.82
CA SER A 291 -27.19 6.63 38.82
C SER A 291 -27.51 7.50 40.03
N GLY A 292 -28.56 7.13 40.76
CA GLY A 292 -28.92 7.77 42.04
C GLY A 292 -28.05 7.30 43.22
N GLU A 293 -27.28 6.23 43.02
CA GLU A 293 -26.45 5.61 44.06
C GLU A 293 -25.14 5.10 43.43
N TRP A 294 -24.19 5.99 43.16
CA TRP A 294 -22.87 5.65 42.61
C TRP A 294 -21.78 5.70 43.68
N HIS A 295 -20.97 4.64 43.75
CA HIS A 295 -19.80 4.51 44.63
C HIS A 295 -18.78 3.59 43.94
N ALA A 296 -17.61 4.13 43.62
CA ALA A 296 -16.62 3.42 42.81
C ALA A 296 -15.20 3.94 43.02
N TYR A 297 -14.22 3.14 42.60
CA TYR A 297 -12.89 3.64 42.24
C TYR A 297 -12.77 3.74 40.72
N MET A 298 -12.03 4.73 40.26
CA MET A 298 -11.69 4.94 38.85
C MET A 298 -10.18 4.98 38.70
N ASP A 299 -9.66 4.23 37.74
CA ASP A 299 -8.26 4.37 37.34
C ASP A 299 -8.11 5.46 36.25
N ASN A 300 -6.88 5.70 35.82
CA ASN A 300 -6.49 6.64 34.78
C ASN A 300 -7.49 6.68 33.61
N ILE A 301 -7.76 7.89 33.13
CA ILE A 301 -8.75 8.15 32.08
C ILE A 301 -8.01 8.49 30.78
N ASP A 302 -8.29 7.74 29.73
CA ASP A 302 -7.59 7.76 28.45
C ASP A 302 -8.52 8.31 27.35
N PHE A 303 -8.26 9.52 26.89
CA PHE A 303 -8.94 10.09 25.71
C PHE A 303 -8.19 9.65 24.46
N ARG A 304 -8.79 8.79 23.64
CA ARG A 304 -8.17 8.28 22.42
C ARG A 304 -8.39 9.26 21.28
N TRP A 305 -7.37 9.47 20.47
CA TRP A 305 -7.47 10.27 19.26
C TRP A 305 -6.89 9.51 18.07
N LYS A 306 -7.40 9.83 16.88
CA LYS A 306 -6.92 9.35 15.60
C LYS A 306 -6.72 10.54 14.69
N ALA A 307 -5.57 10.61 14.03
CA ALA A 307 -5.34 11.60 12.99
C ALA A 307 -6.19 11.25 11.75
N ASP A 308 -6.59 12.26 10.98
CA ASP A 308 -7.05 12.04 9.62
C ASP A 308 -6.00 11.25 8.81
N ASP A 309 -6.49 10.39 7.92
CA ASP A 309 -5.62 9.64 7.02
C ASP A 309 -4.87 10.65 6.11
N GLN A 310 -3.56 10.79 6.30
CA GLN A 310 -2.73 11.62 5.43
C GLN A 310 -2.37 10.84 4.17
N VAL A 311 -2.84 11.31 3.01
CA VAL A 311 -2.36 10.85 1.72
C VAL A 311 -1.00 11.49 1.46
N ILE A 312 0.07 10.74 1.70
CA ILE A 312 1.44 11.15 1.35
C ILE A 312 1.68 10.80 -0.11
N GLU A 313 1.55 11.80 -0.98
CA GLU A 313 1.85 11.64 -2.40
C GLU A 313 3.33 11.28 -2.59
N LYS A 314 3.59 10.13 -3.21
CA LYS A 314 4.94 9.68 -3.54
C LYS A 314 5.46 10.41 -4.77
N THR A 315 6.75 10.74 -4.76
CA THR A 315 7.42 11.25 -5.97
C THR A 315 7.37 10.21 -7.10
N PRO A 316 7.46 10.61 -8.39
CA PRO A 316 7.54 9.66 -9.50
C PRO A 316 8.66 8.62 -9.31
N GLU A 317 9.80 9.03 -8.76
CA GLU A 317 10.94 8.16 -8.46
C GLU A 317 10.61 7.14 -7.36
N GLU A 318 10.00 7.57 -6.25
CA GLU A 318 9.58 6.66 -5.18
C GLU A 318 8.49 5.70 -5.65
N LYS A 319 7.55 6.16 -6.48
CA LYS A 319 6.53 5.28 -7.10
C LYS A 319 7.21 4.22 -7.97
N LYS A 320 8.13 4.63 -8.83
CA LYS A 320 8.89 3.73 -9.69
C LYS A 320 9.66 2.70 -8.88
N ASP A 321 10.35 3.10 -7.81
CA ASP A 321 11.09 2.18 -6.94
C ASP A 321 10.16 1.18 -6.24
N ILE A 322 9.02 1.64 -5.71
CA ILE A 322 8.01 0.79 -5.07
C ILE A 322 7.48 -0.23 -6.09
N PHE A 323 6.98 0.22 -7.24
CA PHE A 323 6.40 -0.67 -8.24
C PHE A 323 7.45 -1.64 -8.81
N THR A 324 8.69 -1.19 -9.01
CA THR A 324 9.79 -2.07 -9.42
C THR A 324 10.09 -3.14 -8.36
N GLY A 325 10.08 -2.76 -7.08
CA GLY A 325 10.28 -3.67 -5.96
C GLY A 325 9.18 -4.73 -5.87
N GLU A 326 7.92 -4.32 -5.92
CA GLU A 326 6.77 -5.23 -5.87
C GLU A 326 6.71 -6.14 -7.10
N LEU A 327 7.01 -5.61 -8.30
CA LEU A 327 7.07 -6.40 -9.52
C LEU A 327 8.18 -7.48 -9.43
N ARG A 328 9.33 -7.15 -8.84
CA ARG A 328 10.41 -8.11 -8.58
C ARG A 328 9.94 -9.24 -7.68
N THR A 329 9.27 -8.91 -6.58
CA THR A 329 8.74 -9.89 -5.62
C THR A 329 7.74 -10.80 -6.30
N TRP A 330 6.80 -10.23 -7.05
CA TRP A 330 5.75 -10.98 -7.72
C TRP A 330 6.28 -11.90 -8.83
N ILE A 331 7.03 -11.35 -9.79
CA ILE A 331 7.63 -12.14 -10.89
C ILE A 331 8.58 -13.19 -10.33
N GLY A 332 9.45 -12.79 -9.39
CA GLY A 332 10.41 -13.70 -8.79
C GLY A 332 9.74 -14.89 -8.12
N ALA A 333 8.72 -14.64 -7.28
CA ALA A 333 7.98 -15.70 -6.60
C ALA A 333 7.25 -16.64 -7.57
N LEU A 334 6.67 -16.12 -8.67
CA LEU A 334 6.02 -16.94 -9.69
C LEU A 334 7.01 -17.83 -10.44
N ILE A 335 8.14 -17.28 -10.88
CA ILE A 335 9.18 -18.05 -11.57
C ILE A 335 9.78 -19.11 -10.66
N ASP A 336 10.09 -18.76 -9.40
CA ASP A 336 10.61 -19.72 -8.41
C ASP A 336 9.61 -20.85 -8.13
N ALA A 337 8.31 -20.54 -8.03
CA ALA A 337 7.27 -21.54 -7.85
C ALA A 337 7.14 -22.48 -9.06
N GLY A 338 7.43 -21.99 -10.27
CA GLY A 338 7.53 -22.82 -11.48
C GLY A 338 8.76 -23.74 -11.50
N GLY A 339 9.79 -23.43 -10.70
CA GLY A 339 11.01 -24.22 -10.57
C GLY A 339 11.68 -24.50 -11.93
N GLU A 340 12.10 -25.75 -12.14
CA GLU A 340 12.72 -26.19 -13.40
C GLU A 340 11.70 -26.82 -14.38
N THR A 341 10.43 -26.93 -13.99
CA THR A 341 9.40 -27.64 -14.78
C THR A 341 8.64 -26.71 -15.71
N VAL A 342 8.38 -25.47 -15.30
CA VAL A 342 7.64 -24.49 -16.10
C VAL A 342 8.60 -23.63 -16.91
N LYS A 343 8.70 -23.92 -18.22
CA LYS A 343 9.61 -23.23 -19.14
C LYS A 343 8.96 -22.07 -19.91
N GLY A 344 7.66 -22.17 -20.21
CA GLY A 344 6.95 -21.16 -21.01
C GLY A 344 6.14 -20.20 -20.16
N TRP A 345 6.39 -18.89 -20.27
CA TRP A 345 5.69 -17.86 -19.53
C TRP A 345 5.16 -16.76 -20.44
N ASN A 346 3.90 -16.36 -20.24
CA ASN A 346 3.37 -15.14 -20.83
C ASN A 346 3.81 -13.97 -19.93
N VAL A 347 5.00 -13.41 -20.19
CA VAL A 347 5.59 -12.37 -19.33
C VAL A 347 4.86 -11.04 -19.47
N ILE A 348 4.26 -10.78 -20.63
CA ILE A 348 3.44 -9.59 -20.90
C ILE A 348 2.16 -10.05 -21.59
N GLY A 349 1.01 -9.63 -21.06
CA GLY A 349 -0.32 -9.99 -21.59
C GLY A 349 -1.16 -8.78 -21.95
N GLU A 350 -1.84 -8.87 -23.09
CA GLU A 350 -2.77 -7.87 -23.65
C GLU A 350 -2.21 -6.44 -23.76
N PRO A 351 -0.96 -6.23 -24.25
CA PRO A 351 -0.39 -4.89 -24.32
C PRO A 351 -1.08 -3.98 -25.36
N LEU A 352 -1.90 -4.53 -26.26
CA LEU A 352 -2.71 -3.76 -27.22
C LEU A 352 -4.16 -3.54 -26.76
N SER A 353 -4.48 -3.93 -25.52
CA SER A 353 -5.82 -3.71 -24.97
C SER A 353 -6.18 -2.22 -24.97
N LYS A 354 -7.40 -1.92 -25.41
CA LYS A 354 -7.96 -0.55 -25.39
C LYS A 354 -8.84 -0.30 -24.17
N THR A 355 -8.95 -1.28 -23.27
CA THR A 355 -9.74 -1.16 -22.04
C THR A 355 -9.08 -0.17 -21.11
N ASN A 356 -9.72 0.99 -20.93
CA ASN A 356 -9.25 2.04 -20.04
C ASN A 356 -10.41 2.48 -19.13
N ASP A 357 -10.51 1.85 -17.96
CA ASP A 357 -11.51 2.15 -16.94
C ASP A 357 -10.84 2.46 -15.59
N ALA A 358 -11.65 2.70 -14.55
CA ALA A 358 -11.17 3.09 -13.22
C ALA A 358 -10.24 2.03 -12.57
N ASN A 359 -10.20 0.80 -13.08
CA ASN A 359 -9.37 -0.29 -12.59
C ASN A 359 -8.17 -0.59 -13.53
N THR A 360 -7.98 0.17 -14.61
CA THR A 360 -6.84 -0.02 -15.51
C THR A 360 -5.56 0.53 -14.89
N PHE A 361 -4.53 -0.32 -14.80
CA PHE A 361 -3.20 0.07 -14.31
C PHE A 361 -2.22 0.21 -15.48
N HIS A 362 -1.66 1.42 -15.65
CA HIS A 362 -0.74 1.75 -16.75
C HIS A 362 0.72 1.62 -16.32
N TRP A 363 1.33 0.45 -16.55
CA TRP A 363 2.73 0.20 -16.17
C TRP A 363 3.72 1.22 -16.74
N GLY A 364 3.51 1.65 -17.99
CA GLY A 364 4.37 2.61 -18.68
C GLY A 364 4.44 3.99 -18.00
N GLU A 365 3.35 4.43 -17.36
CA GLU A 365 3.30 5.72 -16.65
C GLU A 365 4.24 5.75 -15.43
N TYR A 366 4.45 4.60 -14.78
CA TYR A 366 5.24 4.52 -13.55
C TYR A 366 6.66 4.03 -13.79
N LEU A 367 6.84 3.04 -14.66
CA LEU A 367 8.13 2.40 -14.87
C LEU A 367 8.85 2.97 -16.10
N GLY A 368 8.13 3.62 -17.01
CA GLY A 368 8.61 4.10 -18.31
C GLY A 368 8.07 3.25 -19.46
N GLU A 369 7.79 3.89 -20.60
CA GLU A 369 7.11 3.33 -21.79
C GLU A 369 7.69 2.00 -22.30
N THR A 370 9.00 1.79 -22.18
CA THR A 370 9.67 0.54 -22.58
C THR A 370 10.23 -0.24 -21.41
N GLU A 371 10.63 0.47 -20.35
CA GLU A 371 11.35 -0.10 -19.21
C GLU A 371 10.52 -1.11 -18.40
N TYR A 372 9.19 -0.99 -18.37
CA TYR A 372 8.34 -1.96 -17.66
C TYR A 372 8.50 -3.38 -18.23
N ALA A 373 8.49 -3.50 -19.56
CA ALA A 373 8.60 -4.77 -20.27
C ALA A 373 10.01 -5.34 -20.15
N GLN A 374 11.02 -4.50 -20.36
CA GLN A 374 12.43 -4.86 -20.22
C GLN A 374 12.74 -5.35 -18.80
N THR A 375 12.18 -4.67 -17.80
CA THR A 375 12.33 -5.04 -16.39
C THR A 375 11.68 -6.38 -16.08
N ALA A 376 10.46 -6.64 -16.57
CA ALA A 376 9.78 -7.91 -16.38
C ALA A 376 10.56 -9.08 -17.01
N VAL A 377 11.04 -8.91 -18.25
CA VAL A 377 11.86 -9.92 -18.96
C VAL A 377 13.15 -10.22 -18.21
N ARG A 378 13.87 -9.17 -17.79
CA ARG A 378 15.10 -9.31 -17.01
C ARG A 378 14.86 -10.03 -15.69
N MET A 379 13.86 -9.61 -14.91
CA MET A 379 13.53 -10.24 -13.62
C MET A 379 13.18 -11.72 -13.76
N ALA A 380 12.41 -12.08 -14.79
CA ALA A 380 12.04 -13.47 -15.03
C ALA A 380 13.28 -14.33 -15.31
N ARG A 381 14.19 -13.87 -16.18
CA ARG A 381 15.41 -14.61 -16.53
C ARG A 381 16.43 -14.64 -15.39
N ASP A 382 16.60 -13.55 -14.66
CA ASP A 382 17.52 -13.48 -13.52
C ASP A 382 17.11 -14.42 -12.37
N THR A 383 15.81 -14.70 -12.23
CA THR A 383 15.29 -15.60 -11.20
C THR A 383 15.28 -17.07 -11.63
N ALA A 384 15.15 -17.33 -12.93
CA ALA A 384 14.94 -18.68 -13.44
C ALA A 384 16.12 -19.61 -13.17
N LYS A 385 15.81 -20.87 -12.84
CA LYS A 385 16.79 -21.96 -12.65
C LYS A 385 16.97 -22.81 -13.92
N THR A 386 16.21 -22.50 -14.96
CA THR A 386 16.23 -23.12 -16.28
C THR A 386 16.06 -22.03 -17.32
N ASP A 387 16.47 -22.30 -18.56
CA ASP A 387 16.11 -21.46 -19.69
C ASP A 387 14.58 -21.36 -19.81
N LEU A 388 14.09 -20.13 -20.01
CA LEU A 388 12.68 -19.81 -20.18
C LEU A 388 12.40 -19.40 -21.63
N ASP A 389 11.22 -19.77 -22.11
CA ASP A 389 10.61 -19.25 -23.32
C ASP A 389 9.59 -18.18 -22.91
N LEU A 390 9.94 -16.91 -23.09
CA LEU A 390 9.11 -15.77 -22.70
C LEU A 390 8.25 -15.27 -23.87
N PHE A 391 6.93 -15.25 -23.65
CA PHE A 391 5.94 -14.87 -24.65
C PHE A 391 5.33 -13.51 -24.33
N VAL A 392 5.08 -12.73 -25.38
CA VAL A 392 4.05 -11.68 -25.35
C VAL A 392 2.73 -12.27 -25.82
N SER A 393 1.64 -11.95 -25.11
CA SER A 393 0.31 -12.49 -25.38
C SER A 393 -0.68 -11.40 -25.77
N ASN A 394 -1.54 -11.66 -26.75
CA ASN A 394 -2.67 -10.77 -27.06
C ASN A 394 -3.84 -11.57 -27.66
N THR A 395 -5.08 -11.08 -27.47
CA THR A 395 -6.29 -11.64 -28.08
C THR A 395 -6.38 -11.30 -29.56
N PHE A 396 -6.83 -12.26 -30.37
CA PHE A 396 -7.04 -12.14 -31.82
C PHE A 396 -8.40 -12.73 -32.20
N SER A 397 -9.21 -11.96 -32.93
CA SER A 397 -10.52 -12.35 -33.44
C SER A 397 -10.69 -11.88 -34.89
N GLN A 398 -11.36 -12.67 -35.75
CA GLN A 398 -11.63 -12.29 -37.13
C GLN A 398 -12.60 -11.09 -37.26
N SER A 399 -13.16 -10.58 -36.16
CA SER A 399 -13.85 -9.29 -36.16
C SER A 399 -12.91 -8.09 -36.35
N GLU A 400 -11.59 -8.32 -36.29
CA GLU A 400 -10.54 -7.33 -36.44
C GLU A 400 -9.59 -7.71 -37.59
N ASN A 401 -8.73 -6.77 -38.00
CA ASN A 401 -7.65 -7.07 -38.94
C ASN A 401 -6.50 -7.79 -38.22
N LEU A 402 -6.46 -9.12 -38.34
CA LEU A 402 -5.47 -9.97 -37.67
C LEU A 402 -4.03 -9.61 -38.01
N THR A 403 -3.73 -9.34 -39.28
CA THR A 403 -2.35 -9.02 -39.72
C THR A 403 -1.89 -7.67 -39.19
N GLN A 404 -2.75 -6.64 -39.24
CA GLN A 404 -2.42 -5.34 -38.69
C GLN A 404 -2.20 -5.42 -37.18
N LYS A 405 -3.06 -6.16 -36.47
CA LYS A 405 -2.92 -6.34 -35.02
C LYS A 405 -1.61 -7.05 -34.65
N PHE A 406 -1.19 -8.03 -35.45
CA PHE A 406 0.11 -8.66 -35.28
C PHE A 406 1.26 -7.69 -35.57
N ASP A 407 1.18 -6.90 -36.65
CA ASP A 407 2.21 -5.91 -36.99
C ASP A 407 2.37 -4.86 -35.88
N GLU A 408 1.27 -4.44 -35.24
CA GLU A 408 1.27 -3.55 -34.07
C GLU A 408 1.95 -4.21 -32.85
N LEU A 409 1.67 -5.49 -32.59
CA LEU A 409 2.28 -6.24 -31.50
C LEU A 409 3.79 -6.43 -31.73
N ASP A 410 4.19 -6.80 -32.94
CA ASP A 410 5.58 -7.02 -33.34
C ASP A 410 6.38 -5.71 -33.31
N ALA A 411 5.77 -4.59 -33.69
CA ALA A 411 6.38 -3.27 -33.54
C ALA A 411 6.68 -2.96 -32.06
N LEU A 412 5.75 -3.25 -31.16
CA LEU A 412 5.93 -3.04 -29.72
C LEU A 412 7.01 -3.97 -29.13
N VAL A 413 7.07 -5.23 -29.55
CA VAL A 413 8.18 -6.13 -29.17
C VAL A 413 9.52 -5.55 -29.62
N LYS A 414 9.61 -5.05 -30.85
CA LYS A 414 10.84 -4.42 -31.38
C LYS A 414 11.26 -3.19 -30.59
N THR A 415 10.33 -2.38 -30.04
CA THR A 415 10.70 -1.24 -29.20
C THR A 415 11.26 -1.68 -27.85
N TRP A 416 10.73 -2.74 -27.25
CA TRP A 416 11.26 -3.28 -25.99
C TRP A 416 12.65 -3.90 -26.16
N GLU A 417 12.90 -4.61 -27.26
CA GLU A 417 14.19 -5.25 -27.56
C GLU A 417 15.25 -4.31 -28.15
N ALA A 418 14.90 -3.04 -28.39
CA ALA A 418 15.83 -2.05 -28.94
C ALA A 418 17.03 -1.75 -28.02
N ASP A 419 16.98 -2.17 -26.76
CA ASP A 419 18.11 -2.10 -25.81
C ASP A 419 19.23 -3.11 -26.11
N GLY A 420 19.00 -4.08 -27.01
CA GLY A 420 19.94 -5.12 -27.38
C GLY A 420 20.18 -6.19 -26.31
N VAL A 421 19.44 -6.15 -25.20
CA VAL A 421 19.57 -7.09 -24.06
C VAL A 421 18.26 -7.84 -23.82
N THR A 422 17.15 -7.11 -23.84
CA THR A 422 15.81 -7.66 -23.71
C THR A 422 15.51 -8.53 -24.92
N LYS A 423 14.97 -9.72 -24.67
CA LYS A 423 14.59 -10.67 -25.71
C LYS A 423 13.35 -11.45 -25.30
N LEU A 424 12.33 -11.40 -26.14
CA LEU A 424 11.15 -12.25 -26.09
C LEU A 424 11.32 -13.42 -27.07
N ASP A 425 10.93 -14.61 -26.66
CA ASP A 425 11.21 -15.83 -27.42
C ASP A 425 10.06 -16.19 -28.36
N GLY A 426 8.84 -15.71 -28.08
CA GLY A 426 7.68 -16.02 -28.90
C GLY A 426 6.47 -15.10 -28.77
N TYR A 427 5.52 -15.35 -29.67
CA TYR A 427 4.18 -14.79 -29.67
C TYR A 427 3.17 -15.84 -29.21
N ASN A 428 2.36 -15.49 -28.22
CA ASN A 428 1.22 -16.29 -27.80
C ASN A 428 -0.08 -15.64 -28.26
N ILE A 429 -0.74 -16.28 -29.20
CA ILE A 429 -1.96 -15.78 -29.84
C ILE A 429 -3.16 -16.37 -29.09
N LEU A 430 -3.91 -15.52 -28.38
CA LEU A 430 -5.18 -15.91 -27.77
C LEU A 430 -6.25 -15.88 -28.88
N LEU A 431 -6.41 -16.99 -29.59
CA LEU A 431 -7.18 -17.03 -30.83
C LEU A 431 -8.66 -17.35 -30.56
N HIS A 432 -9.53 -16.35 -30.69
CA HIS A 432 -10.97 -16.50 -30.61
C HIS A 432 -11.56 -16.58 -32.01
N ALA A 433 -11.61 -17.79 -32.56
CA ALA A 433 -12.01 -18.01 -33.93
C ALA A 433 -13.53 -18.05 -34.11
N THR A 434 -13.98 -17.58 -35.27
CA THR A 434 -15.40 -17.54 -35.61
C THR A 434 -15.65 -18.16 -36.98
N TYR A 435 -16.52 -19.17 -37.03
CA TYR A 435 -17.07 -19.71 -38.27
C TYR A 435 -18.31 -18.91 -38.67
N SER A 436 -18.36 -18.42 -39.91
CA SER A 436 -19.57 -17.79 -40.47
C SER A 436 -20.31 -18.74 -41.41
N LYS A 437 -21.65 -18.77 -41.34
CA LYS A 437 -22.47 -19.44 -42.36
C LYS A 437 -22.54 -18.67 -43.68
N ASP A 438 -22.19 -17.39 -43.67
CA ASP A 438 -22.00 -16.64 -44.92
C ASP A 438 -20.69 -17.07 -45.58
N ALA A 439 -20.80 -17.65 -46.78
CA ALA A 439 -19.67 -18.27 -47.46
C ALA A 439 -18.55 -17.27 -47.80
N ALA A 440 -18.90 -16.03 -48.17
CA ALA A 440 -17.92 -14.99 -48.50
C ALA A 440 -17.15 -14.55 -47.25
N THR A 441 -17.86 -14.33 -46.14
CA THR A 441 -17.25 -14.01 -44.84
C THR A 441 -16.39 -15.16 -44.34
N GLN A 442 -16.83 -16.41 -44.51
CA GLN A 442 -16.07 -17.56 -44.06
C GLN A 442 -14.80 -17.79 -44.87
N GLU A 443 -14.82 -17.51 -46.18
CA GLU A 443 -13.60 -17.52 -46.98
C GLU A 443 -12.64 -16.42 -46.53
N ALA A 444 -13.13 -15.21 -46.30
CA ALA A 444 -12.32 -14.12 -45.73
C ALA A 444 -11.71 -14.49 -44.36
N ASN A 445 -12.47 -15.19 -43.51
CA ASN A 445 -11.97 -15.70 -42.22
C ASN A 445 -10.82 -16.70 -42.41
N ARG A 446 -10.91 -17.61 -43.40
CA ARG A 446 -9.85 -18.57 -43.74
C ARG A 446 -8.61 -17.85 -44.26
N GLU A 447 -8.77 -16.89 -45.17
CA GLU A 447 -7.68 -16.08 -45.71
C GLU A 447 -6.99 -15.28 -44.60
N ALA A 448 -7.75 -14.68 -43.67
CA ALA A 448 -7.20 -13.93 -42.55
C ALA A 448 -6.35 -14.80 -41.61
N ILE A 449 -6.77 -16.05 -41.35
CA ILE A 449 -5.97 -17.02 -40.56
C ILE A 449 -4.67 -17.39 -41.28
N VAL A 450 -4.74 -17.70 -42.58
CA VAL A 450 -3.55 -18.02 -43.38
C VAL A 450 -2.57 -16.84 -43.39
N ALA A 451 -3.08 -15.63 -43.55
CA ALA A 451 -2.26 -14.42 -43.54
C ALA A 451 -1.62 -14.18 -42.16
N LEU A 452 -2.37 -14.34 -41.07
CA LEU A 452 -1.84 -14.23 -39.70
C LEU A 452 -0.71 -15.25 -39.46
N PHE A 453 -0.93 -16.53 -39.80
CA PHE A 453 0.11 -17.55 -39.61
C PHE A 453 1.33 -17.31 -40.50
N THR A 454 1.14 -16.81 -41.72
CA THR A 454 2.26 -16.44 -42.59
C THR A 454 3.11 -15.34 -41.94
N ARG A 455 2.47 -14.30 -41.40
CA ARG A 455 3.16 -13.23 -40.67
C ARG A 455 3.89 -13.72 -39.42
N LEU A 456 3.26 -14.61 -38.65
CA LEU A 456 3.88 -15.21 -37.47
C LEU A 456 5.09 -16.07 -37.84
N ALA A 457 5.02 -16.84 -38.92
CA ALA A 457 6.15 -17.60 -39.45
C ALA A 457 7.32 -16.68 -39.86
N GLU A 458 7.02 -15.60 -40.59
CA GLU A 458 7.99 -14.58 -41.04
C GLU A 458 8.74 -13.92 -39.87
N SER A 459 8.16 -13.87 -38.67
CA SER A 459 8.82 -13.31 -37.48
C SER A 459 10.05 -14.09 -37.01
N GLY A 460 10.17 -15.38 -37.37
CA GLY A 460 11.24 -16.25 -36.91
C GLY A 460 11.17 -16.66 -35.43
N ARG A 461 10.13 -16.25 -34.69
CA ARG A 461 9.96 -16.54 -33.26
C ARG A 461 9.09 -17.77 -33.00
N LEU A 462 9.11 -18.27 -31.77
CA LEU A 462 8.17 -19.31 -31.31
C LEU A 462 6.72 -18.79 -31.43
N VAL A 463 5.81 -19.64 -31.87
CA VAL A 463 4.39 -19.33 -32.06
C VAL A 463 3.58 -20.31 -31.25
N ARG A 464 2.84 -19.78 -30.27
CA ARG A 464 1.88 -20.53 -29.46
C ARG A 464 0.48 -20.03 -29.77
N ILE A 465 -0.48 -20.95 -29.88
CA ILE A 465 -1.89 -20.61 -29.82
C ILE A 465 -2.40 -21.01 -28.43
N SER A 466 -3.02 -20.09 -27.71
CA SER A 466 -3.67 -20.40 -26.44
C SER A 466 -5.06 -19.81 -26.40
N ASP A 467 -5.80 -20.11 -25.32
CA ASP A 467 -7.18 -19.70 -25.16
C ASP A 467 -8.03 -19.94 -26.43
N PHE A 468 -7.70 -21.00 -27.17
CA PHE A 468 -8.26 -21.22 -28.49
C PHE A 468 -9.74 -21.60 -28.35
N THR A 469 -10.59 -20.83 -29.02
CA THR A 469 -12.02 -21.07 -29.08
C THR A 469 -12.51 -21.00 -30.52
N VAL A 470 -13.59 -21.73 -30.79
CA VAL A 470 -14.35 -21.59 -32.04
C VAL A 470 -15.81 -21.35 -31.69
N GLN A 471 -16.41 -20.33 -32.30
CA GLN A 471 -17.85 -20.08 -32.26
C GLN A 471 -18.43 -20.19 -33.66
N VAL A 472 -19.72 -20.51 -33.74
CA VAL A 472 -20.46 -20.60 -35.01
C VAL A 472 -21.46 -19.44 -35.05
N LEU A 473 -21.41 -18.63 -36.10
CA LEU A 473 -22.39 -17.58 -36.36
C LEU A 473 -23.48 -18.09 -37.31
N ASP A 474 -24.71 -17.66 -37.06
CA ASP A 474 -25.80 -17.83 -38.00
C ASP A 474 -25.63 -16.94 -39.25
N GLU A 475 -26.57 -17.05 -40.21
CA GLU A 475 -26.57 -16.26 -41.45
C GLU A 475 -26.66 -14.74 -41.22
N LYS A 476 -27.02 -14.30 -40.02
CA LYS A 476 -27.11 -12.88 -39.63
C LYS A 476 -25.86 -12.42 -38.87
N GLY A 477 -24.86 -13.29 -38.71
CA GLY A 477 -23.64 -12.99 -37.97
C GLY A 477 -23.81 -13.06 -36.45
N SER A 478 -24.87 -13.68 -35.94
CA SER A 478 -25.10 -13.84 -34.49
C SER A 478 -24.60 -15.19 -33.99
N ALA A 479 -23.90 -15.22 -32.86
CA ALA A 479 -23.32 -16.44 -32.31
C ALA A 479 -24.41 -17.43 -31.84
N ILE A 480 -24.32 -18.67 -32.30
CA ILE A 480 -25.27 -19.74 -31.99
C ILE A 480 -24.91 -20.33 -30.62
N THR A 481 -25.87 -20.30 -29.70
CA THR A 481 -25.70 -20.86 -28.36
C THR A 481 -25.69 -22.38 -28.39
N THR A 482 -25.05 -23.00 -27.40
CA THR A 482 -24.98 -24.46 -27.24
C THR A 482 -26.37 -25.12 -27.25
N ALA A 483 -27.39 -24.47 -26.68
CA ALA A 483 -28.76 -25.00 -26.66
C ALA A 483 -29.48 -24.92 -28.02
N GLN A 484 -29.06 -24.02 -28.91
CA GLN A 484 -29.65 -23.82 -30.23
C GLN A 484 -28.86 -24.50 -31.36
N ARG A 485 -27.63 -24.90 -31.07
CA ARG A 485 -26.69 -25.46 -32.03
C ARG A 485 -27.19 -26.81 -32.55
N SER A 486 -27.28 -26.94 -33.87
CA SER A 486 -27.55 -28.21 -34.53
C SER A 486 -26.26 -29.03 -34.71
N PHE A 487 -26.39 -30.31 -34.99
CA PHE A 487 -25.25 -31.17 -35.33
C PHE A 487 -24.47 -30.66 -36.56
N GLU A 488 -25.18 -30.09 -37.55
CA GLU A 488 -24.55 -29.49 -38.72
C GLU A 488 -23.71 -28.26 -38.34
N ASP A 489 -24.24 -27.36 -37.50
CA ASP A 489 -23.51 -26.20 -36.99
C ASP A 489 -22.23 -26.61 -36.28
N GLU A 490 -22.34 -27.63 -35.43
CA GLU A 490 -21.23 -28.20 -34.69
C GLU A 490 -20.14 -28.75 -35.62
N MET A 491 -20.53 -29.42 -36.70
CA MET A 491 -19.58 -29.98 -37.65
C MET A 491 -18.91 -28.93 -38.53
N LEU A 492 -19.64 -27.89 -38.94
CA LEU A 492 -19.05 -26.76 -39.66
C LEU A 492 -17.98 -26.04 -38.84
N GLY A 493 -18.26 -25.78 -37.56
CA GLY A 493 -17.29 -25.19 -36.66
C GLY A 493 -16.10 -26.12 -36.38
N ALA A 494 -16.34 -27.42 -36.24
CA ALA A 494 -15.28 -28.42 -36.08
C ALA A 494 -14.36 -28.53 -37.31
N ASP A 495 -14.93 -28.50 -38.52
CA ASP A 495 -14.16 -28.50 -39.78
C ASP A 495 -13.30 -27.24 -39.90
N TYR A 496 -13.81 -26.11 -39.41
CA TYR A 496 -13.02 -24.89 -39.37
C TYR A 496 -11.91 -24.95 -38.32
N ALA A 497 -12.16 -25.53 -37.15
CA ALA A 497 -11.11 -25.81 -36.18
C ALA A 497 -10.02 -26.70 -36.81
N ALA A 498 -10.40 -27.78 -37.49
CA ALA A 498 -9.47 -28.67 -38.19
C ALA A 498 -8.64 -27.92 -39.24
N PHE A 499 -9.26 -27.01 -39.99
CA PHE A 499 -8.56 -26.16 -40.94
C PHE A 499 -7.51 -25.27 -40.26
N ILE A 500 -7.87 -24.57 -39.19
CA ILE A 500 -6.95 -23.70 -38.45
C ILE A 500 -5.76 -24.50 -37.92
N LEU A 501 -6.01 -25.66 -37.30
CA LEU A 501 -4.95 -26.53 -36.77
C LEU A 501 -4.01 -27.01 -37.89
N LYS A 502 -4.54 -27.48 -39.01
CA LYS A 502 -3.73 -27.88 -40.18
C LYS A 502 -2.87 -26.74 -40.70
N LYS A 503 -3.46 -25.55 -40.83
CA LYS A 503 -2.73 -24.37 -41.31
C LYS A 503 -1.64 -23.92 -40.35
N TYR A 504 -1.82 -24.08 -39.04
CA TYR A 504 -0.74 -23.86 -38.09
C TYR A 504 0.45 -24.79 -38.38
N PHE A 505 0.22 -26.10 -38.50
CA PHE A 505 1.30 -27.06 -38.76
C PHE A 505 1.90 -26.94 -40.17
N GLU A 506 1.11 -26.55 -41.16
CA GLU A 506 1.55 -26.36 -42.55
C GLU A 506 2.39 -25.09 -42.73
N ILE A 507 1.98 -23.98 -42.12
CA ILE A 507 2.56 -22.66 -42.38
C ILE A 507 3.66 -22.32 -41.37
N ILE A 508 3.45 -22.58 -40.08
CA ILE A 508 4.46 -22.27 -39.05
C ILE A 508 5.57 -23.32 -39.14
N PRO A 509 6.85 -22.94 -39.31
CA PRO A 509 7.95 -23.90 -39.34
C PRO A 509 8.03 -24.75 -38.07
N ALA A 510 8.39 -26.02 -38.19
CA ALA A 510 8.40 -26.97 -37.07
C ALA A 510 9.21 -26.50 -35.85
N ALA A 511 10.32 -25.78 -36.06
CA ALA A 511 11.14 -25.22 -34.98
C ALA A 511 10.48 -24.03 -34.25
N GLN A 512 9.46 -23.42 -34.84
CA GLN A 512 8.69 -22.32 -34.26
C GLN A 512 7.37 -22.80 -33.63
N GLN A 513 6.95 -24.05 -33.85
CA GLN A 513 5.69 -24.57 -33.33
C GLN A 513 5.78 -24.88 -31.83
N TYR A 514 5.32 -23.95 -30.97
CA TYR A 514 5.40 -24.11 -29.52
C TYR A 514 4.22 -24.89 -28.91
N GLY A 515 3.05 -24.85 -29.55
CA GLY A 515 1.89 -25.64 -29.13
C GLY A 515 0.57 -24.89 -29.16
N ILE A 516 -0.51 -25.65 -28.91
CA ILE A 516 -1.90 -25.19 -28.99
C ILE A 516 -2.62 -25.57 -27.69
N SER A 517 -3.30 -24.60 -27.06
CA SER A 517 -4.12 -24.82 -25.87
C SER A 517 -5.54 -24.29 -26.10
N PHE A 518 -6.54 -25.12 -25.83
CA PHE A 518 -7.95 -24.75 -25.90
C PHE A 518 -8.35 -24.04 -24.62
N SER A 519 -9.21 -23.02 -24.72
CA SER A 519 -9.70 -22.27 -23.56
C SER A 519 -10.46 -23.18 -22.59
N ARG A 520 -11.20 -24.17 -23.11
CA ARG A 520 -12.17 -24.95 -22.35
C ARG A 520 -12.26 -26.39 -22.84
N LEU A 521 -12.60 -27.29 -21.91
CA LEU A 521 -12.74 -28.71 -22.17
C LEU A 521 -14.19 -29.14 -22.40
N THR A 522 -15.14 -28.58 -21.62
CA THR A 522 -16.54 -28.99 -21.62
C THR A 522 -17.47 -27.84 -22.00
N GLU A 523 -18.53 -28.16 -22.76
CA GLU A 523 -19.59 -27.23 -23.10
C GLU A 523 -20.26 -26.62 -21.86
N GLY A 524 -20.60 -25.34 -21.96
CA GLY A 524 -21.41 -24.62 -20.98
C GLY A 524 -22.61 -23.96 -21.64
N ASN A 525 -23.29 -23.07 -20.90
CA ASN A 525 -24.41 -22.29 -21.42
C ASN A 525 -23.92 -21.04 -22.18
N ASP A 526 -23.10 -21.25 -23.22
CA ASP A 526 -22.47 -20.20 -24.02
C ASP A 526 -22.44 -20.58 -25.52
N THR A 527 -21.59 -19.92 -26.30
CA THR A 527 -21.49 -20.03 -27.76
C THR A 527 -20.24 -20.77 -28.23
N VAL A 528 -19.36 -21.24 -27.33
CA VAL A 528 -18.07 -21.85 -27.66
C VAL A 528 -18.23 -23.34 -27.94
N LEU A 529 -17.52 -23.85 -28.95
CA LEU A 529 -17.38 -25.26 -29.22
C LEU A 529 -16.31 -25.88 -28.31
N CYS A 530 -16.66 -26.97 -27.63
CA CYS A 530 -15.76 -27.69 -26.73
C CYS A 530 -15.64 -29.15 -27.16
N PRO A 531 -14.50 -29.82 -26.96
CA PRO A 531 -14.31 -31.23 -27.33
C PRO A 531 -15.21 -32.21 -26.56
N TRP A 532 -15.72 -31.79 -25.40
CA TRP A 532 -16.61 -32.58 -24.57
C TRP A 532 -17.91 -31.85 -24.31
N SER A 533 -19.02 -32.56 -24.32
CA SER A 533 -20.29 -32.01 -23.84
C SER A 533 -20.28 -31.88 -22.32
N SER A 534 -21.32 -31.27 -21.75
CA SER A 534 -21.51 -31.19 -20.28
C SER A 534 -21.58 -32.57 -19.61
N GLY A 535 -21.96 -33.60 -20.36
CA GLY A 535 -21.96 -35.01 -19.94
C GLY A 535 -20.67 -35.76 -20.26
N TYR A 536 -19.59 -35.07 -20.65
CA TYR A 536 -18.29 -35.65 -21.03
C TYR A 536 -18.34 -36.61 -22.24
N ASN A 537 -19.33 -36.46 -23.13
CA ASN A 537 -19.37 -37.19 -24.39
C ASN A 537 -18.58 -36.44 -25.47
N ARG A 538 -17.99 -37.18 -26.42
CA ARG A 538 -17.29 -36.63 -27.60
C ARG A 538 -18.24 -35.72 -28.37
N THR A 539 -17.80 -34.52 -28.70
CA THR A 539 -18.50 -33.59 -29.59
C THR A 539 -17.90 -33.62 -30.99
N GLY A 540 -18.52 -32.92 -31.93
CA GLY A 540 -17.95 -32.61 -33.23
C GLY A 540 -16.61 -31.90 -33.13
N MET A 541 -16.43 -31.01 -32.16
CA MET A 541 -15.15 -30.32 -31.93
C MET A 541 -14.02 -31.31 -31.62
N TYR A 542 -14.28 -32.41 -30.88
CA TYR A 542 -13.27 -33.46 -30.69
C TYR A 542 -12.81 -34.05 -32.03
N VAL A 543 -13.74 -34.30 -32.95
CA VAL A 543 -13.42 -34.81 -34.29
C VAL A 543 -12.58 -33.79 -35.06
N GLY A 544 -12.98 -32.52 -35.04
CA GLY A 544 -12.22 -31.43 -35.67
C GLY A 544 -10.79 -31.31 -35.14
N ILE A 545 -10.58 -31.49 -33.85
CA ILE A 545 -9.23 -31.50 -33.25
C ILE A 545 -8.41 -32.68 -33.78
N ILE A 546 -8.97 -33.90 -33.74
CA ILE A 546 -8.26 -35.09 -34.23
C ILE A 546 -7.92 -34.96 -35.70
N ASP A 547 -8.86 -34.48 -36.52
CA ASP A 547 -8.64 -34.30 -37.95
C ASP A 547 -7.66 -33.17 -38.24
N GLY A 548 -7.60 -32.14 -37.40
CA GLY A 548 -6.64 -31.04 -37.49
C GLY A 548 -5.20 -31.42 -37.13
N LEU A 549 -5.01 -32.49 -36.35
CA LEU A 549 -3.71 -33.02 -35.93
C LEU A 549 -3.16 -34.11 -36.86
N LYS A 550 -3.94 -34.57 -37.85
CA LYS A 550 -3.50 -35.46 -38.92
C LYS A 550 -2.83 -34.66 -40.01
#